data_AF-A0A645D1E6-F1
#
_entry.id   AF-A0A645D1E6-F1
#
_cell.length_a   1.000
_cell.length_b   1.000
_cell.length_c   1.000
_cell.angle_alpha   90.00
_cell.angle_beta   90.00
_cell.angle_gamma   90.00
#
_symmetry.space_group_name_H-M   'P 1'
#
loop_
_entity.id
_entity.type
_entity.pdbx_description
1 polymer ?
#
loop_
_entity_poly.entity_id
_entity_poly.type
_entity_poly.pdbx_seq_one_letter_code
_entity_poly.pdbx_strand_id
1 'polypeptide(L)'
;MMSVLRTHHDVKDGQFTPGKGLTGADVCMHACTGPIRSSQTAGSMVSELKPKGHNLHWLTGTAAPCTSTFKPVWMDAGIPASVKAPQKNYDPTVLFWRHEVLHRQVIKDFPNRIGVITSERNALEREFILKAHTGAEFSPAKRLEISQECFDREAACEAVWLVKIKALPIRSRNSFYYNNAWKKYNQAVGMPE
;
A
#
# COMPACT_ATOMS: atom_id res chain seq x y z
N MET A 1 0.84 -16.09 0.92
CA MET A 1 1.94 -15.41 1.65
C MET A 1 1.65 -13.92 1.88
N MET A 2 1.38 -13.13 0.83
CA MET A 2 1.12 -11.68 0.95
C MET A 2 -0.05 -11.29 1.87
N SER A 3 -1.06 -12.15 2.02
CA SER A 3 -2.19 -11.92 2.93
C SER A 3 -1.79 -11.77 4.40
N VAL A 4 -0.74 -12.46 4.85
CA VAL A 4 -0.26 -12.38 6.25
C VAL A 4 0.25 -10.98 6.58
N LEU A 5 0.87 -10.31 5.60
CA LEU A 5 1.35 -8.94 5.77
C LEU A 5 0.22 -7.91 5.91
N ARG A 6 -1.02 -8.31 5.61
CA ARG A 6 -2.21 -7.46 5.64
C ARG A 6 -3.07 -7.64 6.88
N THR A 7 -2.64 -8.51 7.81
CA THR A 7 -3.45 -8.89 8.97
C THR A 7 -3.62 -7.74 9.97
N HIS A 8 -4.85 -7.62 10.48
CA HIS A 8 -5.26 -6.81 11.62
C HIS A 8 -5.94 -7.71 12.65
N HIS A 9 -5.60 -7.59 13.94
CA HIS A 9 -6.13 -8.46 15.00
C HIS A 9 -7.30 -7.83 15.76
N ASP A 10 -7.40 -6.50 15.81
CA ASP A 10 -8.48 -5.77 16.47
C ASP A 10 -9.73 -5.63 15.59
N VAL A 11 -10.32 -6.76 15.19
CA VAL A 11 -11.55 -6.81 14.41
C VAL A 11 -12.75 -6.85 15.37
N LYS A 12 -13.54 -5.76 15.43
CA LYS A 12 -14.81 -5.73 16.17
C LYS A 12 -15.98 -5.79 15.20
N ASP A 13 -16.97 -6.64 15.49
CA ASP A 13 -18.15 -6.84 14.63
C ASP A 13 -17.79 -7.18 13.17
N GLY A 14 -16.70 -7.91 12.97
CA GLY A 14 -16.18 -8.27 11.65
C GLY A 14 -15.47 -7.13 10.89
N GLN A 15 -15.27 -5.96 11.50
CA GLN A 15 -14.67 -4.80 10.87
C GLN A 15 -13.48 -4.24 11.67
N PHE A 16 -12.33 -4.08 11.00
CA PHE A 16 -11.19 -3.36 11.54
C PHE A 16 -11.38 -1.85 11.37
N THR A 17 -11.04 -1.05 12.38
CA THR A 17 -11.01 0.41 12.29
C THR A 17 -9.69 0.94 12.87
N PRO A 18 -8.80 1.55 12.07
CA PRO A 18 -7.51 2.05 12.54
C PRO A 18 -7.57 3.01 13.74
N GLY A 19 -8.64 3.82 13.83
CA GLY A 19 -8.85 4.78 14.91
C GLY A 19 -9.41 4.19 16.21
N LYS A 20 -9.66 2.88 16.27
CA LYS A 20 -10.11 2.17 17.47
C LYS A 20 -8.96 1.29 17.99
N GLY A 21 -8.62 1.44 19.28
CA GLY A 21 -7.49 0.75 19.91
C GLY A 21 -6.29 1.68 20.12
N LEU A 22 -5.88 1.86 21.37
CA LEU A 22 -4.76 2.71 21.80
C LEU A 22 -3.44 1.94 21.91
N THR A 23 -3.52 0.61 21.91
CA THR A 23 -2.42 -0.34 22.11
C THR A 23 -2.48 -1.41 21.00
N GLY A 24 -1.43 -2.23 20.90
CA GLY A 24 -1.35 -3.32 19.93
C GLY A 24 -0.45 -3.03 18.73
N ALA A 25 0.10 -4.10 18.15
CA ALA A 25 0.99 -4.06 17.00
C ALA A 25 0.51 -5.10 15.97
N ASP A 26 -0.19 -4.61 14.95
CA ASP A 26 -0.56 -5.42 13.79
C ASP A 26 0.61 -5.50 12.80
N VAL A 27 0.64 -6.58 12.00
CA VAL A 27 1.61 -6.69 10.90
C VAL A 27 1.36 -5.56 9.88
N CYS A 28 0.09 -5.32 9.54
CA CYS A 28 -0.33 -4.13 8.84
C CYS A 28 -0.65 -3.01 9.83
N MET A 29 0.39 -2.31 10.28
CA MET A 29 0.26 -1.28 11.29
C MET A 29 -0.29 0.02 10.71
N HIS A 30 -1.32 0.56 11.37
CA HIS A 30 -1.84 1.89 11.12
C HIS A 30 -1.54 2.79 12.32
N ALA A 31 -0.93 3.95 12.05
CA ALA A 31 -0.68 4.95 13.08
C ALA A 31 -2.00 5.51 13.65
N CYS A 32 -1.98 5.76 14.95
CA CYS A 32 -3.08 6.34 15.72
C CYS A 32 -2.56 7.55 16.54
N THR A 33 -3.37 8.03 17.48
CA THR A 33 -3.03 9.10 18.41
C THR A 33 -2.24 8.60 19.60
N GLY A 34 -1.22 9.38 20.02
CA GLY A 34 -0.53 9.18 21.28
C GLY A 34 0.82 8.46 21.14
N PRO A 35 1.63 8.42 22.21
CA PRO A 35 3.02 7.94 22.13
C PRO A 35 3.13 6.42 21.93
N ILE A 36 2.04 5.67 22.09
CA ILE A 36 2.06 4.20 22.15
C ILE A 36 1.89 3.56 20.76
N ARG A 37 0.93 4.02 19.96
CA ARG A 37 0.65 3.49 18.61
C ARG A 37 0.90 4.55 17.53
N SER A 38 2.13 5.03 17.44
CA SER A 38 2.60 6.02 16.44
C SER A 38 3.23 5.39 15.19
N SER A 39 3.43 4.08 15.20
CA SER A 39 4.07 3.35 14.10
C SER A 39 3.10 3.04 12.95
N GLN A 40 3.66 3.02 11.74
CA GLN A 40 2.96 2.79 10.48
C GLN A 40 3.81 1.81 9.65
N THR A 41 3.18 0.79 9.05
CA THR A 41 3.88 -0.05 8.08
C THR A 41 4.15 0.80 6.83
N ALA A 42 5.41 1.16 6.58
CA ALA A 42 5.81 2.06 5.49
C ALA A 42 6.17 1.32 4.19
N GLY A 43 6.29 -0.01 4.24
CA GLY A 43 6.63 -0.86 3.11
C GLY A 43 6.47 -2.33 3.48
N SER A 44 6.29 -3.19 2.49
CA SER A 44 6.16 -4.63 2.69
C SER A 44 6.82 -5.38 1.54
N MET A 45 7.42 -6.52 1.86
CA MET A 45 8.14 -7.35 0.91
C MET A 45 7.86 -8.84 1.14
N VAL A 46 7.74 -9.61 0.07
CA VAL A 46 7.84 -11.07 0.07
C VAL A 46 8.94 -11.48 -0.90
N SER A 47 9.87 -12.31 -0.46
CA SER A 47 10.99 -12.77 -1.30
C SER A 47 10.83 -14.25 -1.64
N GLU A 48 10.90 -14.57 -2.93
CA GLU A 48 10.97 -15.92 -3.46
C GLU A 48 12.40 -16.19 -3.93
N LEU A 49 13.11 -17.02 -3.17
CA LEU A 49 14.52 -17.32 -3.42
C LEU A 49 14.64 -18.62 -4.21
N LYS A 50 15.38 -18.59 -5.32
CA LYS A 50 15.62 -19.76 -6.17
C LYS A 50 17.09 -20.21 -6.12
N PRO A 51 17.37 -21.52 -6.10
CA PRO A 51 18.75 -22.02 -5.99
C PRO A 51 19.72 -21.61 -7.12
N LYS A 52 19.22 -21.25 -8.31
CA LYS A 52 20.03 -21.00 -9.52
C LYS A 52 20.03 -19.53 -9.98
N GLY A 53 19.80 -18.60 -9.05
CA GLY A 53 19.56 -17.20 -9.37
C GLY A 53 18.10 -16.93 -9.75
N HIS A 54 17.76 -15.67 -10.01
CA HIS A 54 16.40 -15.21 -10.32
C HIS A 54 15.48 -15.08 -9.10
N ASN A 55 16.02 -14.54 -8.00
CA ASN A 55 15.22 -14.19 -6.84
C ASN A 55 14.20 -13.12 -7.24
N LEU A 56 12.93 -13.44 -6.96
CA LEU A 56 11.78 -12.57 -7.20
C LEU A 56 11.38 -11.94 -5.89
N HIS A 57 11.36 -10.61 -5.85
CA HIS A 57 10.94 -9.83 -4.71
C HIS A 57 9.65 -9.12 -5.05
N TRP A 58 8.62 -9.40 -4.27
CA TRP A 58 7.34 -8.74 -4.32
C TRP A 58 7.37 -7.53 -3.39
N LEU A 59 7.30 -6.32 -3.93
CA LEU A 59 7.43 -5.07 -3.17
C LEU A 59 6.15 -4.24 -3.24
N THR A 60 5.72 -3.68 -2.12
CA THR A 60 4.69 -2.63 -2.14
C THR A 60 5.26 -1.28 -2.54
N GLY A 61 6.46 -0.90 -2.12
CA GLY A 61 6.99 0.46 -2.35
C GLY A 61 6.12 1.59 -1.75
N THR A 62 5.13 1.22 -0.95
CA THR A 62 4.07 2.05 -0.37
C THR A 62 3.73 1.57 1.03
N ALA A 63 3.17 2.46 1.84
CA ALA A 63 2.68 2.12 3.18
C ALA A 63 1.43 1.24 3.14
N ALA A 64 1.11 0.63 4.29
CA ALA A 64 -0.12 -0.14 4.52
C ALA A 64 -0.39 -1.19 3.41
N PRO A 65 0.17 -2.41 3.53
CA PRO A 65 -0.06 -3.47 2.54
C PRO A 65 -1.55 -3.84 2.36
N CYS A 66 -2.42 -3.48 3.31
CA CYS A 66 -3.87 -3.66 3.21
C CYS A 66 -4.52 -2.77 2.11
N THR A 67 -3.92 -1.64 1.75
CA THR A 67 -4.37 -0.77 0.63
C THR A 67 -3.50 -0.90 -0.61
N SER A 68 -2.36 -1.59 -0.52
CA SER A 68 -1.33 -1.66 -1.57
C SER A 68 -1.35 -2.95 -2.37
N THR A 69 -0.74 -2.90 -3.56
CA THR A 69 -0.41 -4.09 -4.37
C THR A 69 1.06 -4.46 -4.25
N PHE A 70 1.38 -5.74 -4.36
CA PHE A 70 2.75 -6.21 -4.46
C PHE A 70 3.18 -6.30 -5.94
N LYS A 71 4.20 -5.54 -6.32
CA LYS A 71 4.78 -5.57 -7.67
C LYS A 71 6.01 -6.47 -7.71
N PRO A 72 6.23 -7.21 -8.80
CA PRO A 72 7.41 -8.05 -8.94
C PRO A 72 8.64 -7.19 -9.25
N VAL A 73 9.77 -7.53 -8.63
CA VAL A 73 11.09 -6.95 -8.88
C VAL A 73 12.13 -8.07 -8.79
N TRP A 74 13.08 -8.08 -9.71
CA TRP A 74 14.18 -9.04 -9.70
C TRP A 74 15.50 -8.33 -9.45
N MET A 75 16.37 -8.93 -8.64
CA MET A 75 17.65 -8.31 -8.25
C MET A 75 18.57 -8.01 -9.43
N ASP A 76 18.55 -8.86 -10.47
CA ASP A 76 19.36 -8.72 -11.67
C ASP A 76 18.80 -7.70 -12.67
N ALA A 77 17.49 -7.40 -12.58
CA ALA A 77 16.81 -6.43 -13.43
C ALA A 77 16.75 -5.02 -12.81
N GLY A 78 16.85 -4.93 -11.48
CA GLY A 78 16.70 -3.69 -10.73
C GLY A 78 15.24 -3.20 -10.66
N ILE A 79 15.06 -1.96 -10.19
CA ILE A 79 13.75 -1.30 -10.13
C ILE A 79 13.52 -0.43 -11.37
N PRO A 80 12.27 -0.23 -11.80
CA PRO A 80 11.97 0.65 -12.93
C PRO A 80 12.45 2.08 -12.67
N ALA A 81 13.07 2.72 -13.67
CA ALA A 81 13.68 4.04 -13.53
C ALA A 81 12.68 5.16 -13.19
N SER A 82 11.39 4.97 -13.47
CA SER A 82 10.34 5.91 -13.09
C SER A 82 10.03 5.90 -11.58
N VAL A 83 10.46 4.87 -10.85
CA VAL A 83 10.24 4.73 -9.42
C VAL A 83 11.27 5.56 -8.65
N LYS A 84 10.81 6.66 -8.07
CA LYS A 84 11.62 7.56 -7.24
C LYS A 84 11.61 7.12 -5.77
N ALA A 85 12.77 7.21 -5.12
CA ALA A 85 12.86 7.03 -3.68
C ALA A 85 12.15 8.18 -2.93
N PRO A 86 11.27 7.89 -1.95
CA PRO A 86 10.60 8.94 -1.20
C PRO A 86 11.58 9.75 -0.35
N GLN A 87 11.36 11.07 -0.35
CA GLN A 87 12.04 12.03 0.52
C GLN A 87 11.14 12.43 1.68
N LYS A 88 11.69 13.18 2.64
CA LYS A 88 10.98 13.62 3.87
C LYS A 88 9.66 14.34 3.59
N ASN A 89 9.62 15.19 2.57
CA ASN A 89 8.46 16.03 2.27
C ASN A 89 7.61 15.41 1.17
N TYR A 90 6.32 15.70 1.22
CA TYR A 90 5.33 15.29 0.23
C TYR A 90 5.75 15.73 -1.18
N ASP A 91 5.71 14.77 -2.11
CA ASP A 91 5.91 14.99 -3.54
C ASP A 91 4.86 14.17 -4.32
N PRO A 92 3.90 14.82 -4.99
CA PRO A 92 2.84 14.11 -5.73
C PRO A 92 3.36 13.31 -6.93
N THR A 93 4.62 13.46 -7.32
CA THR A 93 5.25 12.69 -8.41
C THR A 93 5.85 11.37 -7.92
N VAL A 94 5.97 11.17 -6.60
CA VAL A 94 6.55 9.97 -5.99
C VAL A 94 5.45 8.99 -5.62
N LEU A 95 5.62 7.73 -6.04
CA LEU A 95 4.67 6.63 -5.82
C LEU A 95 4.24 6.49 -4.35
N PHE A 96 5.20 6.50 -3.41
CA PHE A 96 4.90 6.43 -1.98
C PHE A 96 3.93 7.53 -1.55
N TRP A 97 4.20 8.78 -1.91
CA TRP A 97 3.39 9.92 -1.51
C TRP A 97 2.01 9.97 -2.18
N ARG A 98 1.91 9.53 -3.44
CA ARG A 98 0.60 9.34 -4.10
C ARG A 98 -0.23 8.29 -3.37
N HIS A 99 0.39 7.16 -3.00
CA HIS A 99 -0.29 6.13 -2.23
C HIS A 99 -0.72 6.62 -0.85
N GLU A 100 0.12 7.41 -0.17
CA GLU A 100 -0.23 7.98 1.12
C GLU A 100 -1.52 8.83 1.01
N VAL A 101 -1.73 9.58 -0.08
CA VAL A 101 -3.00 10.30 -0.31
C VAL A 101 -4.19 9.34 -0.37
N LEU A 102 -4.07 8.24 -1.14
CA LEU A 102 -5.10 7.19 -1.20
C LEU A 102 -5.37 6.60 0.19
N HIS A 103 -4.31 6.22 0.90
CA HIS A 103 -4.37 5.71 2.26
C HIS A 103 -5.10 6.66 3.21
N ARG A 104 -4.79 7.98 3.19
CA ARG A 104 -5.48 8.99 4.01
C ARG A 104 -6.97 9.03 3.70
N GLN A 105 -7.37 8.90 2.43
CA GLN A 105 -8.79 8.87 2.09
C GLN A 105 -9.45 7.58 2.57
N VAL A 106 -8.78 6.43 2.51
CA VAL A 106 -9.33 5.17 3.04
C VAL A 106 -9.53 5.26 4.56
N ILE A 107 -8.52 5.68 5.32
CA ILE A 107 -8.58 5.66 6.79
C ILE A 107 -9.58 6.67 7.38
N LYS A 108 -10.04 7.68 6.62
CA LYS A 108 -11.13 8.58 7.03
C LYS A 108 -12.42 7.82 7.37
N ASP A 109 -12.64 6.67 6.72
CA ASP A 109 -13.74 5.74 7.00
C ASP A 109 -13.35 4.33 6.54
N PHE A 110 -12.35 3.75 7.21
CA PHE A 110 -11.72 2.50 6.78
C PHE A 110 -12.74 1.37 6.52
N PRO A 111 -13.68 1.06 7.45
CA PRO A 111 -14.58 -0.08 7.28
C PRO A 111 -15.46 0.02 6.03
N ASN A 112 -15.90 1.24 5.68
CA ASN A 112 -16.78 1.46 4.53
C ASN A 112 -16.01 1.69 3.22
N ARG A 113 -14.76 2.16 3.28
CA ARG A 113 -13.98 2.55 2.09
C ARG A 113 -13.04 1.46 1.58
N ILE A 114 -12.49 0.61 2.45
CA ILE A 114 -11.51 -0.42 2.03
C ILE A 114 -12.12 -1.47 1.08
N GLY A 115 -13.41 -1.81 1.27
CA GLY A 115 -14.11 -2.81 0.46
C GLY A 115 -14.18 -2.44 -1.03
N VAL A 116 -14.13 -1.14 -1.34
CA VAL A 116 -14.23 -0.60 -2.70
C VAL A 116 -13.04 -0.98 -3.56
N ILE A 117 -11.86 -1.07 -2.95
CA ILE A 117 -10.61 -1.34 -3.65
C ILE A 117 -10.13 -2.78 -3.44
N THR A 118 -10.59 -3.47 -2.40
CA THR A 118 -10.09 -4.80 -2.04
C THR A 118 -10.18 -5.80 -3.19
N SER A 119 -11.33 -5.88 -3.87
CA SER A 119 -11.54 -6.83 -4.97
C SER A 119 -10.67 -6.50 -6.18
N GLU A 120 -10.62 -5.23 -6.59
CA GLU A 120 -9.82 -4.74 -7.72
C GLU A 120 -8.32 -4.91 -7.45
N ARG A 121 -7.87 -4.54 -6.25
CA ARG A 121 -6.48 -4.72 -5.81
C ARG A 121 -6.07 -6.19 -5.82
N ASN A 122 -6.92 -7.07 -5.31
CA ASN A 122 -6.63 -8.51 -5.30
C ASN A 122 -6.62 -9.10 -6.73
N ALA A 123 -7.47 -8.59 -7.63
CA ALA A 123 -7.46 -9.00 -9.03
C ALA A 123 -6.18 -8.56 -9.73
N LEU A 124 -5.79 -7.29 -9.57
CA LEU A 124 -4.56 -6.73 -10.13
C LEU A 124 -3.32 -7.48 -9.64
N GLU A 125 -3.26 -7.81 -8.36
CA GLU A 125 -2.15 -8.60 -7.81
C GLU A 125 -2.09 -10.02 -8.39
N ARG A 126 -3.24 -10.67 -8.63
CA ARG A 126 -3.26 -11.98 -9.31
C ARG A 126 -2.75 -11.89 -10.74
N GLU A 127 -3.08 -10.81 -11.46
CA GLU A 127 -2.52 -10.55 -12.81
C GLU A 127 -0.99 -10.43 -12.74
N PHE A 128 -0.46 -9.71 -11.76
CA PHE A 128 0.98 -9.53 -11.57
C PHE A 128 1.68 -10.86 -11.24
N ILE A 129 1.10 -11.66 -10.34
CA ILE A 129 1.58 -13.01 -10.00
C ILE A 129 1.62 -13.89 -11.24
N LEU A 130 0.53 -13.93 -12.02
CA LEU A 130 0.49 -14.73 -13.23
C LEU A 130 1.59 -14.30 -14.22
N LYS A 131 1.70 -12.99 -14.47
CA LYS A 131 2.69 -12.43 -15.40
C LYS A 131 4.14 -12.67 -14.96
N ALA A 132 4.44 -12.59 -13.66
CA ALA A 132 5.78 -12.87 -13.15
C ALA A 132 6.18 -14.35 -13.26
N HIS A 133 5.19 -15.26 -13.38
CA HIS A 133 5.42 -16.71 -13.43
C HIS A 133 5.19 -17.35 -14.81
N THR A 134 4.87 -16.59 -15.86
CA THR A 134 4.61 -17.18 -17.19
C THR A 134 5.85 -17.76 -17.88
N GLY A 135 5.98 -19.10 -17.86
CA GLY A 135 6.36 -19.97 -18.99
C GLY A 135 7.82 -20.07 -19.47
N ALA A 136 8.70 -19.10 -19.20
CA ALA A 136 10.12 -19.17 -19.58
C ALA A 136 11.01 -18.38 -18.61
N GLU A 137 12.32 -18.70 -18.60
CA GLU A 137 13.31 -17.87 -17.91
C GLU A 137 13.48 -16.54 -18.65
N PHE A 138 12.85 -15.48 -18.13
CA PHE A 138 12.94 -14.14 -18.70
C PHE A 138 14.37 -13.60 -18.66
N SER A 139 14.76 -12.84 -19.69
CA SER A 139 15.97 -12.01 -19.60
C SER A 139 15.80 -10.91 -18.55
N PRO A 140 16.90 -10.35 -17.99
CA PRO A 140 16.82 -9.21 -17.09
C PRO A 140 16.02 -8.02 -17.67
N ALA A 141 16.18 -7.75 -18.98
CA ALA A 141 15.42 -6.71 -19.67
C ALA A 141 13.91 -6.97 -19.67
N LYS A 142 13.49 -8.22 -19.91
CA LYS A 142 12.07 -8.58 -19.89
C LYS A 142 11.48 -8.53 -18.48
N ARG A 143 12.26 -8.92 -17.46
CA ARG A 143 11.89 -8.79 -16.04
C ARG A 143 11.67 -7.32 -15.65
N LEU A 144 12.54 -6.43 -16.11
CA LEU A 144 12.40 -4.99 -15.90
C LEU A 144 11.15 -4.44 -16.60
N GLU A 145 10.87 -4.85 -17.84
CA GLU A 145 9.66 -4.47 -18.57
C GLU A 145 8.39 -4.92 -17.83
N ILE A 146 8.35 -6.17 -17.34
CA ILE A 146 7.24 -6.69 -16.52
C ILE A 146 7.07 -5.85 -15.26
N SER A 147 8.18 -5.55 -14.57
CA SER A 147 8.15 -4.70 -13.37
C SER A 147 7.55 -3.33 -13.71
N GLN A 148 8.08 -2.66 -14.73
CA GLN A 148 7.60 -1.34 -15.19
C GLN A 148 6.10 -1.35 -15.46
N GLU A 149 5.61 -2.35 -16.21
CA GLU A 149 4.19 -2.46 -16.52
C GLU A 149 3.33 -2.64 -15.25
N CYS A 150 3.77 -3.47 -14.29
CA CYS A 150 3.07 -3.64 -13.02
C CYS A 150 2.99 -2.33 -12.22
N PHE A 151 4.09 -1.57 -12.18
CA PHE A 151 4.12 -0.26 -11.51
C PHE A 151 3.20 0.76 -12.20
N ASP A 152 3.18 0.79 -13.54
CA ASP A 152 2.34 1.73 -14.30
C ASP A 152 0.85 1.35 -14.18
N ARG A 153 0.53 0.06 -14.21
CA ARG A 153 -0.82 -0.47 -13.99
C ARG A 153 -1.36 -0.13 -12.60
N GLU A 154 -0.55 -0.30 -11.56
CA GLU A 154 -0.92 0.15 -10.21
C GLU A 154 -1.21 1.64 -10.19
N ALA A 155 -0.32 2.47 -10.73
CA ALA A 155 -0.50 3.93 -10.72
C ALA A 155 -1.82 4.36 -11.40
N ALA A 156 -2.18 3.72 -12.51
CA ALA A 156 -3.46 3.95 -13.18
C ALA A 156 -4.66 3.52 -12.31
N CYS A 157 -4.60 2.34 -11.70
CA CYS A 157 -5.65 1.85 -10.81
C CYS A 157 -5.81 2.72 -9.56
N GLU A 158 -4.73 3.16 -8.93
CA GLU A 158 -4.76 4.04 -7.76
C GLU A 158 -5.44 5.37 -8.05
N ALA A 159 -5.19 5.96 -9.22
CA ALA A 159 -5.87 7.19 -9.62
C ALA A 159 -7.39 7.00 -9.69
N VAL A 160 -7.84 5.87 -10.25
CA VAL A 160 -9.27 5.51 -10.31
C VAL A 160 -9.84 5.22 -8.91
N TRP A 161 -9.11 4.48 -8.09
CA TRP A 161 -9.50 4.16 -6.71
C TRP A 161 -9.65 5.42 -5.86
N LEU A 162 -8.74 6.38 -6.00
CA LEU A 162 -8.80 7.64 -5.29
C LEU A 162 -10.09 8.41 -5.60
N VAL A 163 -10.48 8.46 -6.88
CA VAL A 163 -11.74 9.08 -7.31
C VAL A 163 -12.94 8.35 -6.70
N LYS A 164 -12.99 7.02 -6.79
CA LYS A 164 -14.07 6.19 -6.21
C LYS A 164 -14.20 6.43 -4.71
N ILE A 165 -13.09 6.41 -3.97
CA ILE A 165 -13.09 6.58 -2.52
C ILE A 165 -13.51 8.01 -2.12
N LYS A 166 -13.04 9.04 -2.84
CA LYS A 166 -13.44 10.43 -2.58
C LYS A 166 -14.93 10.68 -2.82
N ALA A 167 -15.54 9.97 -3.77
CA ALA A 167 -16.97 10.07 -4.06
C ALA A 167 -17.87 9.45 -2.97
N LEU A 168 -17.33 8.60 -2.09
CA LEU A 168 -18.11 7.95 -1.04
C LEU A 168 -18.29 8.85 0.17
N PRO A 169 -19.52 8.97 0.72
CA PRO A 169 -19.74 9.68 1.96
C PRO A 169 -19.03 8.98 3.12
N ILE A 170 -18.57 9.75 4.10
CA ILE A 170 -18.07 9.23 5.37
C ILE A 170 -19.29 8.83 6.21
N ARG A 171 -19.46 7.52 6.44
CA ARG A 171 -20.55 6.93 7.23
C ARG A 171 -20.13 6.69 8.67
N SER A 172 -18.89 6.24 8.88
CA SER A 172 -18.33 6.01 10.21
C SER A 172 -17.20 7.00 10.48
N ARG A 173 -17.45 7.97 11.37
CA ARG A 173 -16.44 8.98 11.71
C ARG A 173 -15.45 8.45 12.74
N ASN A 174 -14.17 8.73 12.52
CA ASN A 174 -13.13 8.53 13.53
C ASN A 174 -13.27 9.55 14.67
N SER A 175 -12.60 9.26 15.79
CA SER A 175 -12.51 10.19 16.92
C SER A 175 -11.84 11.51 16.52
N PHE A 176 -12.20 12.59 17.20
CA PHE A 176 -11.62 13.92 16.96
C PHE A 176 -10.09 13.91 17.07
N TYR A 177 -9.56 13.28 18.12
CA TYR A 177 -8.12 13.19 18.34
C TYR A 177 -7.42 12.46 17.18
N TYR A 178 -8.01 11.37 16.66
CA TYR A 178 -7.46 10.62 15.53
C TYR A 178 -7.33 11.49 14.28
N ASN A 179 -8.39 12.21 13.94
CA ASN A 179 -8.39 13.13 12.81
C ASN A 179 -7.35 14.25 13.00
N ASN A 180 -7.23 14.79 14.22
CA ASN A 180 -6.25 15.81 14.55
C ASN A 180 -4.80 15.30 14.45
N ALA A 181 -4.52 14.05 14.85
CA ALA A 181 -3.19 13.46 14.70
C ALA A 181 -2.80 13.33 13.22
N TRP A 182 -3.69 12.81 12.38
CA TRP A 182 -3.43 12.70 10.94
C TRP A 182 -3.30 14.06 10.25
N LYS A 183 -4.06 15.06 10.69
CA LYS A 183 -3.85 16.46 10.26
C LYS A 183 -2.44 16.95 10.57
N LYS A 184 -1.95 16.71 11.79
CA LYS A 184 -0.56 17.07 12.16
C LYS A 184 0.49 16.30 11.35
N TYR A 185 0.28 15.01 11.10
CA TYR A 185 1.19 14.22 10.26
C TYR A 185 1.24 14.76 8.83
N ASN A 186 0.10 15.12 8.25
CA ASN A 186 0.04 15.73 6.92
C ASN A 186 0.77 17.08 6.89
N GLN A 187 0.53 17.94 7.90
CA GLN A 187 1.21 19.23 8.02
C GLN A 187 2.74 19.09 8.14
N ALA A 188 3.22 18.11 8.91
CA ALA A 188 4.65 17.88 9.14
C ALA A 188 5.44 17.55 7.87
N VAL A 189 4.76 17.05 6.83
CA VAL A 189 5.37 16.67 5.54
C VAL A 189 4.90 17.56 4.39
N GLY A 190 4.02 18.55 4.64
CA GLY A 190 3.48 19.44 3.62
C GLY A 190 2.43 18.79 2.69
N MET A 191 1.74 17.75 3.14
CA MET A 191 0.67 17.10 2.36
C MET A 191 -0.66 17.88 2.48
N PRO A 192 -1.37 18.14 1.37
CA PRO A 192 -2.70 18.78 1.40
C PRO A 192 -3.79 17.85 1.97
N GLU A 193 -4.86 18.42 2.55
CA GLU A 193 -5.98 17.69 3.20
C GLU A 193 -7.02 17.06 2.24
#